data_AF-A0A923Y1W0-F1
#
_entry.id   AF-A0A923Y1W0-F1
#
_cell.length_a   1.000
_cell.length_b   1.000
_cell.length_c   1.000
_cell.angle_alpha   90.00
_cell.angle_beta   90.00
_cell.angle_gamma   90.00
#
_symmetry.space_group_name_H-M   'P 1'
#
loop_
_entity.id
_entity.type
_entity.pdbx_description
1 polymer ?
#
loop_
_entity_poly.entity_id
_entity_poly.type
_entity_poly.pdbx_seq_one_letter_code
_entity_poly.pdbx_strand_id
1 'polypeptide(L)'
;MGPTLQFCYILPGHVADAFAQTPVGKLVPVLRTKADPVPFTRLDCFDQSLRRSDRMLLDLGTVWEVILPLGHTIAQIVPHREKCAADLAEGPLRQALADMSLLRRLLPFGSGTLRRSQLAFEDGAGKTRCRVDLLTLTGTDAPGATIMRLHGLRG
;
A
#
# COMPACT_ATOMS: atom_id res chain seq x y z
N MET A 1 -8.00 -19.74 -18.20
CA MET A 1 -7.14 -18.63 -17.71
C MET A 1 -6.36 -19.14 -16.51
N GLY A 2 -5.03 -19.31 -16.59
CA GLY A 2 -4.24 -19.65 -15.40
C GLY A 2 -4.27 -18.50 -14.37
N PRO A 3 -3.79 -18.70 -13.13
CA PRO A 3 -3.61 -17.62 -12.17
C PRO A 3 -2.42 -16.72 -12.58
N THR A 4 -2.58 -15.40 -12.52
CA THR A 4 -1.45 -14.46 -12.61
C THR A 4 -0.68 -14.59 -11.30
N LEU A 5 0.57 -15.01 -11.36
CA LEU A 5 1.42 -15.06 -10.17
C LEU A 5 1.62 -13.62 -9.67
N GLN A 6 1.05 -13.34 -8.50
CA GLN A 6 1.21 -12.08 -7.81
C GLN A 6 1.96 -12.37 -6.51
N PHE A 7 3.15 -11.80 -6.38
CA PHE A 7 3.96 -11.92 -5.16
C PHE A 7 3.95 -10.59 -4.42
N CYS A 8 3.93 -10.65 -3.08
CA CYS A 8 4.03 -9.48 -2.23
C CYS A 8 5.25 -9.62 -1.32
N TYR A 9 6.08 -8.58 -1.26
CA TYR A 9 7.25 -8.50 -0.40
C TYR A 9 7.18 -7.23 0.43
N ILE A 10 7.71 -7.28 1.66
CA ILE A 10 7.92 -6.10 2.50
C ILE A 10 9.43 -5.88 2.58
N LEU A 11 9.86 -4.69 2.17
CA LEU A 11 11.25 -4.29 2.09
C LEU A 11 11.49 -3.07 3.00
N PRO A 12 12.72 -2.86 3.49
CA PRO A 12 13.08 -1.57 4.10
C PRO A 12 12.88 -0.42 3.09
N GLY A 13 12.40 0.73 3.55
CA GLY A 13 11.98 1.83 2.66
C GLY A 13 13.07 2.38 1.74
N HIS A 14 14.34 2.30 2.14
CA HIS A 14 15.48 2.73 1.33
C HIS A 14 15.79 1.79 0.16
N VAL A 15 15.31 0.54 0.20
CA VAL A 15 15.60 -0.48 -0.82
C VAL A 15 14.81 -0.25 -2.11
N ALA A 16 13.67 0.44 -2.04
CA ALA A 16 12.82 0.71 -3.20
C ALA A 16 13.56 1.50 -4.30
N ASP A 17 14.30 2.54 -3.91
CA ASP A 17 15.02 3.38 -4.86
C ASP A 17 16.22 2.63 -5.46
N ALA A 18 16.90 1.77 -4.67
CA ALA A 18 17.96 0.89 -5.17
C ALA A 18 17.43 -0.16 -6.15
N PHE A 19 16.27 -0.76 -5.84
CA PHE A 19 15.62 -1.76 -6.70
C PHE A 19 15.17 -1.15 -8.04
N ALA A 20 14.74 0.12 -8.03
CA ALA A 20 14.39 0.86 -9.24
C ALA A 20 15.58 1.15 -10.18
N GLN A 21 16.82 0.98 -9.69
CA GLN A 21 18.05 1.31 -10.42
C GLN A 21 18.90 0.08 -10.75
N THR A 22 18.57 -1.09 -10.18
CA THR A 22 19.42 -2.28 -10.26
C THR A 22 18.85 -3.28 -11.27
N PRO A 23 19.59 -3.63 -12.35
CA PRO A 23 19.20 -4.70 -13.26
C PRO A 23 19.11 -6.05 -12.56
N VAL A 24 18.17 -6.90 -13.00
CA VAL A 24 18.02 -8.28 -12.51
C VAL A 24 18.27 -9.23 -13.67
N GLY A 25 19.48 -9.79 -13.74
CA GLY A 25 19.92 -10.60 -14.88
C GLY A 25 19.91 -9.78 -16.17
N LYS A 26 19.06 -10.16 -17.15
CA LYS A 26 18.89 -9.43 -18.41
C LYS A 26 17.76 -8.40 -18.38
N LEU A 27 17.11 -8.22 -17.24
CA LEU A 27 15.98 -7.32 -17.09
C LEU A 27 16.43 -5.97 -16.54
N VAL A 28 16.08 -4.90 -17.25
CA VAL A 28 16.40 -3.53 -16.85
C VAL A 28 15.15 -2.88 -16.25
N PRO A 29 15.23 -2.30 -15.04
CA PRO A 29 14.11 -1.56 -14.46
C PRO A 29 13.90 -0.23 -15.19
N VAL A 30 12.64 0.06 -15.50
CA VAL A 30 12.20 1.31 -16.10
C VAL A 30 11.09 1.89 -15.22
N LEU A 31 11.35 3.06 -14.64
CA LEU A 31 10.37 3.80 -13.85
C LEU A 31 9.26 4.32 -14.78
N ARG A 32 8.03 3.86 -14.55
CA ARG A 32 6.85 4.27 -15.32
C ARG A 32 6.14 5.43 -14.67
N THR A 33 5.92 5.31 -13.37
CA THR A 33 5.25 6.34 -12.57
C THR A 33 5.96 6.49 -11.24
N LYS A 34 6.00 7.73 -10.76
CA LYS A 34 6.44 8.08 -9.42
C LYS A 34 5.57 9.25 -8.98
N ALA A 35 4.56 8.95 -8.18
CA ALA A 35 3.69 9.96 -7.61
C ALA A 35 4.46 10.76 -6.54
N ASP A 36 4.04 11.99 -6.33
CA ASP A 36 4.53 12.77 -5.20
C ASP A 36 4.13 12.11 -3.87
N PRO A 37 4.99 12.18 -2.84
CA PRO A 37 4.63 11.71 -1.51
C PRO A 37 3.41 12.45 -0.98
N VAL A 38 2.43 11.73 -0.47
CA VAL A 38 1.25 12.30 0.21
C VAL A 38 1.35 12.05 1.72
N PRO A 39 0.97 13.01 2.57
CA PRO A 39 0.95 12.78 4.01
C PRO A 39 -0.10 11.73 4.36
N PHE A 40 0.16 10.94 5.40
CA PHE A 40 -0.80 10.01 5.97
C PHE A 40 -0.81 10.07 7.49
N THR A 41 -1.94 9.71 8.08
CA THR A 41 -2.07 9.30 9.48
C THR A 41 -2.49 7.84 9.56
N ARG A 42 -1.75 7.01 10.28
CA ARG A 42 -2.13 5.62 10.53
C ARG A 42 -3.20 5.59 11.62
N LEU A 43 -4.31 4.93 11.34
CA LEU A 43 -5.41 4.73 12.26
C LEU A 43 -5.48 3.27 12.73
N ASP A 44 -5.81 3.07 13.99
CA ASP A 44 -6.17 1.76 14.55
C ASP A 44 -7.11 1.95 15.75
N CYS A 45 -7.72 0.88 16.23
CA CYS A 45 -8.41 0.89 17.51
C CYS A 45 -7.41 0.76 18.66
N PHE A 46 -7.87 1.09 19.88
CA PHE A 46 -7.03 0.98 21.09
C PHE A 46 -6.41 -0.42 21.28
N ASP A 47 -7.11 -1.47 20.88
CA ASP A 47 -6.63 -2.86 20.96
C ASP A 47 -5.73 -3.30 19.79
N GLN A 48 -5.42 -2.38 18.88
CA GLN A 48 -4.60 -2.61 17.69
C GLN A 48 -5.13 -3.76 16.81
N SER A 49 -6.45 -3.82 16.65
CA SER A 49 -7.13 -4.91 15.93
C SER A 49 -6.77 -4.94 14.45
N LEU A 50 -6.53 -3.78 13.80
CA LEU A 50 -6.06 -3.77 12.41
C LEU A 50 -4.66 -4.37 12.30
N ARG A 51 -3.72 -3.91 13.14
CA ARG A 51 -2.36 -4.46 13.16
C ARG A 51 -2.34 -5.97 13.40
N ARG A 52 -3.14 -6.49 14.33
CA ARG A 52 -3.23 -7.93 14.64
C ARG A 52 -3.77 -8.76 13.48
N SER A 53 -4.46 -8.12 12.54
CA SER A 53 -5.02 -8.75 11.33
C SER A 53 -4.21 -8.46 10.07
N ASP A 54 -2.94 -8.02 10.21
CA ASP A 54 -2.04 -7.65 9.11
C ASP A 54 -2.64 -6.60 8.15
N ARG A 55 -3.49 -5.73 8.69
CA ARG A 55 -4.09 -4.60 7.98
C ARG A 55 -3.55 -3.29 8.50
N MET A 56 -3.58 -2.27 7.65
CA MET A 56 -3.25 -0.91 8.05
C MET A 56 -4.21 0.09 7.43
N LEU A 57 -4.91 0.85 8.25
CA LEU A 57 -5.78 1.94 7.81
C LEU A 57 -5.00 3.27 7.80
N LEU A 58 -5.10 3.99 6.70
CA LEU A 58 -4.45 5.27 6.47
C LEU A 58 -5.50 6.34 6.18
N ASP A 59 -5.44 7.43 6.92
CA ASP A 59 -6.10 8.69 6.60
C ASP A 59 -5.16 9.53 5.72
N LEU A 60 -5.54 9.74 4.46
CA LEU A 60 -4.82 10.57 3.47
C LEU A 60 -5.51 11.94 3.27
N GLY A 61 -6.33 12.39 4.22
CA GLY A 61 -7.14 13.60 4.13
C GLY A 61 -8.60 13.28 3.83
N THR A 62 -9.02 13.48 2.58
CA THR A 62 -10.40 13.17 2.13
C THR A 62 -10.57 11.73 1.64
N VAL A 63 -9.48 10.98 1.57
CA VAL A 63 -9.48 9.57 1.16
C VAL A 63 -8.88 8.77 2.29
N TRP A 64 -9.61 7.73 2.71
CA TRP A 64 -9.06 6.72 3.59
C TRP A 64 -8.76 5.46 2.79
N GLU A 65 -7.65 4.81 3.14
CA GLU A 65 -7.16 3.63 2.46
C GLU A 65 -6.78 2.56 3.47
N VAL A 66 -7.33 1.37 3.31
CA VAL A 66 -6.86 0.19 4.03
C VAL A 66 -5.93 -0.61 3.14
N ILE A 67 -4.73 -0.87 3.66
CA ILE A 67 -3.82 -1.87 3.12
C ILE A 67 -4.19 -3.20 3.76
N LEU A 68 -4.52 -4.16 2.90
CA LEU A 68 -4.85 -5.54 3.22
C LEU A 68 -3.61 -6.44 3.16
N PRO A 69 -3.72 -7.68 3.68
CA PRO A 69 -2.70 -8.69 3.46
C PRO A 69 -2.32 -8.81 1.98
N LEU A 70 -1.04 -9.10 1.73
CA LEU A 70 -0.44 -9.13 0.38
C LEU A 70 -0.43 -7.78 -0.36
N GLY A 71 -0.60 -6.67 0.37
CA GLY A 71 -0.38 -5.31 -0.14
C GLY A 71 -1.50 -4.79 -1.05
N HIS A 72 -2.64 -5.49 -1.10
CA HIS A 72 -3.83 -4.96 -1.76
C HIS A 72 -4.33 -3.73 -1.02
N THR A 73 -4.87 -2.76 -1.75
CA THR A 73 -5.40 -1.55 -1.13
C THR A 73 -6.85 -1.35 -1.51
N ILE A 74 -7.65 -0.92 -0.55
CA ILE A 74 -9.03 -0.47 -0.75
C ILE A 74 -9.09 0.96 -0.28
N ALA A 75 -9.53 1.86 -1.15
CA ALA A 75 -9.68 3.27 -0.85
C ALA A 75 -11.14 3.71 -1.00
N GLN A 76 -11.55 4.65 -0.16
CA GLN A 76 -12.87 5.27 -0.21
C GLN A 76 -12.73 6.75 0.15
N ILE A 77 -13.52 7.61 -0.51
CA ILE A 77 -13.64 9.01 -0.10
C ILE A 77 -14.40 9.06 1.22
N VAL A 78 -13.80 9.71 2.21
CA VAL A 78 -14.36 9.93 3.54
C VAL A 78 -14.31 11.43 3.80
N PRO A 79 -15.40 12.17 3.54
CA PRO A 79 -15.40 13.64 3.55
C PRO A 79 -15.28 14.24 4.96
N HIS A 80 -15.53 13.44 5.99
CA HIS A 80 -15.45 13.84 7.40
C HIS A 80 -14.58 12.87 8.18
N ARG A 81 -14.00 13.32 9.29
CA ARG A 81 -13.21 12.45 10.16
C ARG A 81 -14.15 11.59 10.99
N GLU A 82 -14.50 10.45 10.43
CA GLU A 82 -15.25 9.42 11.13
C GLU A 82 -14.49 8.97 12.38
N LYS A 83 -15.23 8.70 13.45
CA LYS A 83 -14.62 8.33 14.73
C LYS A 83 -14.58 6.83 14.89
N CYS A 84 -15.49 6.08 14.29
CA CYS A 84 -15.52 4.62 14.33
C CYS A 84 -15.92 4.02 12.98
N ALA A 85 -15.74 2.70 12.83
CA ALA A 85 -16.09 2.02 11.58
C ALA A 85 -17.61 2.04 11.29
N ALA A 86 -18.45 2.20 12.32
CA ALA A 86 -19.89 2.37 12.15
C ALA A 86 -20.27 3.70 11.48
N ASP A 87 -19.47 4.75 11.63
CA ASP A 87 -19.77 6.07 11.06
C ASP A 87 -19.42 6.14 9.56
N LEU A 88 -18.63 5.18 9.06
CA LEU A 88 -18.32 5.11 7.63
C LEU A 88 -19.58 4.88 6.81
N ALA A 89 -19.71 5.62 5.70
CA ALA A 89 -20.72 5.33 4.69
C ALA A 89 -20.60 3.88 4.20
N GLU A 90 -21.73 3.26 3.85
CA GLU A 90 -21.73 1.94 3.23
C GLU A 90 -20.83 1.91 2.00
N GLY A 91 -19.97 0.91 1.93
CA GLY A 91 -18.94 0.86 0.91
C GLY A 91 -17.81 -0.11 1.23
N PRO A 92 -16.80 -0.16 0.35
CA PRO A 92 -15.73 -1.14 0.42
C PRO A 92 -14.87 -0.98 1.67
N LEU A 93 -14.70 0.25 2.19
CA LEU A 93 -13.93 0.47 3.42
C LEU A 93 -14.69 -0.05 4.65
N ARG A 94 -15.99 0.24 4.76
CA ARG A 94 -16.82 -0.30 5.86
C ARG A 94 -16.87 -1.83 5.82
N GLN A 95 -16.97 -2.43 4.63
CA GLN A 95 -16.92 -3.89 4.46
C GLN A 95 -15.56 -4.46 4.88
N ALA A 96 -14.46 -3.80 4.52
CA ALA A 96 -13.12 -4.23 4.88
C ALA A 96 -12.81 -4.13 6.37
N LEU A 97 -13.65 -3.42 7.15
CA LEU A 97 -13.53 -3.24 8.60
C LEU A 97 -14.68 -3.93 9.37
N ALA A 98 -15.54 -4.69 8.69
CA ALA A 98 -16.78 -5.23 9.27
C ALA A 98 -16.56 -6.28 10.36
N ASP A 99 -15.39 -6.93 10.37
CA ASP A 99 -14.95 -7.88 11.39
C ASP A 99 -14.45 -7.19 12.68
N MET A 100 -14.25 -5.87 12.64
CA MET A 100 -13.93 -5.08 13.82
C MET A 100 -15.20 -4.68 14.56
N SER A 101 -15.08 -4.45 15.87
CA SER A 101 -16.19 -3.87 16.65
C SER A 101 -16.51 -2.47 16.13
N LEU A 102 -17.67 -2.33 15.48
CA LEU A 102 -18.09 -1.12 14.77
C LEU A 102 -18.06 0.15 15.63
N LEU A 103 -18.33 0.04 16.93
CA LEU A 103 -18.37 1.17 17.87
C LEU A 103 -16.99 1.56 18.43
N ARG A 104 -15.92 0.85 18.06
CA ARG A 104 -14.58 1.19 18.55
C ARG A 104 -14.04 2.39 17.82
N ARG A 105 -13.51 3.33 18.59
CA ARG A 105 -12.92 4.54 18.06
C ARG A 105 -11.63 4.22 17.29
N LEU A 106 -11.49 4.78 16.10
CA LEU A 106 -10.27 4.85 15.32
C LEU A 106 -9.43 6.01 15.84
N LEU A 107 -8.23 5.69 16.30
CA LEU A 107 -7.29 6.60 16.93
C LEU A 107 -6.04 6.74 16.06
N PRO A 108 -5.39 7.91 16.06
CA PRO A 108 -4.11 8.07 15.40
C PRO A 108 -3.01 7.31 16.15
N PHE A 109 -2.28 6.45 15.45
CA PHE A 109 -1.17 5.65 15.98
C PHE A 109 0.19 6.01 15.37
N GLY A 110 0.23 6.95 14.42
CA GLY A 110 1.45 7.40 13.77
C GLY A 110 1.15 8.22 12.52
N SER A 111 2.17 8.89 12.00
CA SER A 111 2.06 9.69 10.77
C SER A 111 3.30 9.50 9.90
N GLY A 112 3.20 9.94 8.66
CA GLY A 112 4.30 9.87 7.72
C GLY A 112 3.92 10.33 6.32
N THR A 113 4.70 9.90 5.34
CA THR A 113 4.43 10.10 3.92
C THR A 113 4.33 8.78 3.17
N LEU A 114 3.42 8.74 2.20
CA LEU A 114 3.14 7.60 1.34
C LEU A 114 3.49 7.96 -0.09
N ARG A 115 4.34 7.16 -0.73
CA ARG A 115 4.73 7.33 -2.14
C ARG A 115 4.36 6.08 -2.93
N ARG A 116 3.70 6.29 -4.07
CA ARG A 116 3.38 5.23 -5.04
C ARG A 116 4.30 5.35 -6.25
N SER A 117 4.88 4.23 -6.65
CA SER A 117 5.68 4.13 -7.87
C SER A 117 5.35 2.85 -8.61
N GLN A 118 5.51 2.85 -9.92
CA GLN A 118 5.44 1.65 -10.74
C GLN A 118 6.72 1.49 -11.56
N LEU A 119 7.27 0.27 -11.54
CA LEU A 119 8.39 -0.13 -12.39
C LEU A 119 7.91 -1.14 -13.43
N ALA A 120 8.53 -1.09 -14.60
CA ALA A 120 8.49 -2.13 -15.60
C ALA A 120 9.90 -2.74 -15.73
N PHE A 121 10.01 -4.05 -15.70
CA PHE A 121 11.26 -4.75 -16.00
C PHE A 121 11.23 -5.22 -17.45
N GLU A 122 12.12 -4.67 -18.27
CA GLU A 122 12.19 -4.91 -19.71
C GLU A 122 13.36 -5.81 -20.08
N ASP A 123 13.18 -6.66 -21.10
CA ASP A 123 14.29 -7.41 -21.69
C ASP A 123 15.09 -6.59 -22.72
N GLY A 124 16.14 -7.17 -23.27
CA GLY A 124 16.98 -6.50 -24.28
C GLY A 124 16.27 -6.13 -25.60
N ALA A 125 15.03 -6.55 -25.80
CA ALA A 125 14.18 -6.13 -26.92
C ALA A 125 13.17 -5.05 -26.53
N GLY A 126 13.25 -4.50 -25.31
CA GLY A 126 12.32 -3.50 -24.77
C GLY A 126 10.96 -4.06 -24.37
N LYS A 127 10.80 -5.39 -24.28
CA LYS A 127 9.51 -5.98 -23.89
C LYS A 127 9.41 -6.06 -22.38
N THR A 128 8.34 -5.49 -21.81
CA THR A 128 8.06 -5.62 -20.39
C THR A 128 7.75 -7.09 -20.05
N ARG A 129 8.56 -7.68 -19.17
CA ARG A 129 8.37 -9.05 -18.65
C ARG A 129 7.67 -9.06 -17.31
N CYS A 130 7.82 -7.97 -16.55
CA CYS A 130 7.24 -7.88 -15.23
C CYS A 130 6.91 -6.42 -14.90
N ARG A 131 5.83 -6.23 -14.13
CA ARG A 131 5.50 -4.95 -13.51
C ARG A 131 5.62 -5.05 -12.01
N VAL A 132 6.06 -3.97 -11.38
CA VAL A 132 6.18 -3.89 -9.94
C VAL A 132 5.47 -2.64 -9.46
N ASP A 133 4.48 -2.82 -8.60
CA ASP A 133 3.87 -1.73 -7.86
C ASP A 133 4.58 -1.59 -6.52
N LEU A 134 5.02 -0.37 -6.22
CA LEU A 134 5.72 -0.02 -4.98
C LEU A 134 4.88 0.97 -4.20
N LEU A 135 4.60 0.62 -2.95
CA LEU A 135 3.96 1.48 -1.97
C LEU A 135 4.94 1.72 -0.82
N THR A 136 5.56 2.88 -0.81
CA THR A 136 6.59 3.24 0.19
C THR A 136 5.98 4.13 1.26
N LEU A 137 6.06 3.70 2.51
CA LEU A 137 5.64 4.41 3.71
C LEU A 137 6.88 4.87 4.44
N THR A 138 7.00 6.17 4.67
CA THR A 138 8.06 6.74 5.50
C THR A 138 7.42 7.34 6.74
N GLY A 139 7.65 6.74 7.91
CA GLY A 139 7.15 7.29 9.17
C GLY A 139 7.90 8.56 9.58
N THR A 140 7.22 9.46 10.28
CA THR A 140 7.85 10.68 10.83
C THR A 140 8.96 10.32 11.83
N ASP A 141 8.69 9.36 12.72
CA ASP A 141 9.59 8.95 13.81
C ASP A 141 10.00 7.47 13.71
N ALA A 142 9.83 6.85 12.54
CA ALA A 142 10.07 5.42 12.33
C ALA A 142 10.71 5.17 10.97
N PRO A 143 11.57 4.13 10.85
CA PRO A 143 12.13 3.75 9.56
C PRO A 143 11.02 3.38 8.57
N GLY A 144 11.19 3.81 7.33
CA GLY A 144 10.22 3.53 6.28
C GLY A 144 10.20 2.07 5.87
N ALA A 145 9.09 1.65 5.25
CA ALA A 145 8.89 0.32 4.67
C ALA A 145 8.28 0.46 3.28
N THR A 146 8.62 -0.46 2.38
CA THR A 146 8.04 -0.55 1.05
C THR A 146 7.32 -1.88 0.89
N ILE A 147 6.05 -1.80 0.53
CA ILE A 147 5.29 -2.96 0.06
C ILE A 147 5.48 -3.04 -1.45
N MET A 148 6.02 -4.17 -1.90
CA MET A 148 6.31 -4.45 -3.29
C MET A 148 5.39 -5.55 -3.80
N ARG A 149 4.62 -5.23 -4.85
CA ARG A 149 3.76 -6.20 -5.53
C ARG A 149 4.30 -6.48 -6.92
N LEU A 150 4.69 -7.74 -7.14
CA LEU A 150 5.25 -8.23 -8.39
C LEU A 150 4.14 -8.84 -9.23
N HIS A 151 4.01 -8.37 -10.46
CA HIS A 151 3.05 -8.84 -11.44
C HIS A 151 3.81 -9.45 -12.63
N GLY A 152 3.83 -10.79 -12.69
CA GLY A 152 4.34 -11.48 -13.86
C GLY A 152 3.43 -11.18 -15.06
N LEU A 153 3.99 -10.67 -16.15
CA LEU A 153 3.27 -10.59 -17.41
C LEU A 153 3.48 -11.90 -18.14
N ARG A 154 2.38 -12.53 -18.58
CA ARG A 154 2.49 -13.67 -19.49
C ARG A 154 3.01 -13.15 -20.83
N GLY A 155 4.12 -13.71 -21.27
CA GLY A 155 4.49 -13.77 -22.68
C GLY A 155 3.95 -15.05 -23.28
#